data_AF-A0A521ZTR7-F1
#
_entry.id   AF-A0A521ZTR7-F1
#
_cell.length_a   1.000
_cell.length_b   1.000
_cell.length_c   1.000
_cell.angle_alpha   90.00
_cell.angle_beta   90.00
_cell.angle_gamma   90.00
#
_symmetry.space_group_name_H-M   'P 1'
#
loop_
_entity.id
_entity.type
_entity.pdbx_description
1 polymer ?
#
loop_
_entity_poly.entity_id
_entity_poly.type
_entity_poly.pdbx_seq_one_letter_code
_entity_poly.pdbx_strand_id
1 'polypeptide(L)'
;MAKVLGESGRYVSQEAVNKRSRTVLVAFVGIAILGVIEGLVLSTFVPLGAFGSLLRLFLLLAALAGIFLVYRVGSRKMDALEKGRVAMMRGAAGETLVGSKLANFLDEFCVINDLTTPFGNLDHVVVGPTGVFVLDSKNWRGVVSADGNGELLLNGQPTDKPLVRLFIVRVMNIRDKVRTLATGLYPFYQSVFVFTAARVEAKWGTTGKVHCITDDQLHDYIVEKDFGQRLKPEEVQLITQAFLGLAHMDREFARGENNKPL
;
A
#
# COMPACT_ATOMS: atom_id res chain seq x y z
N MET A 1 13.74 -4.37 23.87
CA MET A 1 13.27 -4.11 22.50
C MET A 1 12.57 -5.36 22.02
N ALA A 2 11.40 -5.20 21.40
CA ALA A 2 10.58 -6.32 20.95
C ALA A 2 11.30 -7.16 19.90
N LYS A 3 10.96 -8.44 19.82
CA LYS A 3 11.47 -9.32 18.77
C LYS A 3 10.78 -8.98 17.46
N VAL A 4 11.46 -8.26 16.57
CA VAL A 4 10.93 -7.87 15.25
C VAL A 4 11.27 -8.92 14.19
N LEU A 5 10.27 -9.33 13.43
CA LEU A 5 10.35 -10.31 12.35
C LEU A 5 9.82 -9.68 11.06
N GLY A 6 10.64 -9.65 10.01
CA GLY A 6 10.30 -9.00 8.73
C GLY A 6 10.67 -7.51 8.67
N GLU A 7 10.69 -6.97 7.46
CA GLU A 7 10.98 -5.55 7.19
C GLU A 7 9.69 -4.80 6.86
N SER A 8 9.48 -3.62 7.43
CA SER A 8 8.38 -2.73 7.05
C SER A 8 8.70 -1.98 5.75
N GLY A 9 7.72 -1.76 4.88
CA GLY A 9 7.86 -0.85 3.73
C GLY A 9 8.56 -1.41 2.48
N ARG A 10 8.49 -2.72 2.21
CA ARG A 10 9.22 -3.43 1.12
C ARG A 10 8.91 -2.94 -0.32
N TYR A 11 7.90 -2.09 -0.49
CA TYR A 11 7.37 -1.65 -1.78
C TYR A 11 8.14 -0.49 -2.48
N VAL A 12 9.16 0.09 -1.83
CA VAL A 12 9.85 1.29 -2.34
C VAL A 12 10.85 1.01 -3.48
N SER A 13 11.22 -0.25 -3.73
CA SER A 13 12.30 -0.61 -4.68
C SER A 13 11.96 -0.51 -6.19
N GLN A 14 10.71 -0.24 -6.57
CA GLN A 14 10.31 -0.05 -7.99
C GLN A 14 10.49 1.39 -8.51
N GLU A 15 10.98 2.31 -7.67
CA GLU A 15 11.06 3.75 -7.94
C GLU A 15 12.00 4.13 -9.11
N ALA A 16 13.03 3.32 -9.39
CA ALA A 16 14.01 3.61 -10.44
C ALA A 16 13.48 3.40 -11.87
N VAL A 17 12.49 2.52 -12.07
CA VAL A 17 12.06 2.09 -13.41
C VAL A 17 11.21 3.16 -14.11
N ASN A 18 10.43 3.94 -13.36
CA ASN A 18 9.39 4.80 -13.95
C ASN A 18 9.80 6.26 -14.17
N LYS A 19 10.78 6.78 -13.42
CA LYS A 19 11.41 8.09 -13.71
C LYS A 19 12.11 8.07 -15.08
N ARG A 20 12.60 6.89 -15.47
CA ARG A 20 13.12 6.62 -16.81
C ARG A 20 12.04 6.82 -17.88
N SER A 21 10.83 6.33 -17.68
CA SER A 21 9.73 6.43 -18.66
C SER A 21 9.31 7.87 -18.98
N ARG A 22 9.29 8.78 -17.99
CA ARG A 22 9.03 10.23 -18.21
C ARG A 22 10.10 10.87 -19.06
N THR A 23 11.35 10.60 -18.71
CA THR A 23 12.51 11.12 -19.40
C THR A 23 12.55 10.60 -20.85
N VAL A 24 12.20 9.33 -21.04
CA VAL A 24 12.09 8.68 -22.36
C VAL A 24 10.97 9.29 -23.20
N LEU A 25 9.77 9.52 -22.65
CA LEU A 25 8.67 10.14 -23.40
C LEU A 25 9.02 11.57 -23.85
N VAL A 26 9.58 12.38 -22.95
CA VAL A 26 10.00 13.76 -23.27
C VAL A 26 11.11 13.75 -24.32
N ALA A 27 12.06 12.83 -24.22
CA ALA A 27 13.11 12.67 -25.23
C ALA A 27 12.53 12.27 -26.60
N PHE A 28 11.58 11.33 -26.66
CA PHE A 28 10.92 10.94 -27.92
C PHE A 28 10.14 12.09 -28.56
N VAL A 29 9.43 12.88 -27.77
CA VAL A 29 8.73 14.08 -28.27
C VAL A 29 9.73 15.12 -28.79
N GLY A 30 10.85 15.32 -28.10
CA GLY A 30 11.94 16.20 -28.55
C GLY A 30 12.56 15.75 -29.87
N ILE A 31 12.85 14.46 -30.02
CA ILE A 31 13.36 13.86 -31.26
C ILE A 31 12.35 14.03 -32.41
N ALA A 32 11.05 13.81 -32.13
CA ALA A 32 10.00 14.01 -33.13
C ALA A 32 9.91 15.47 -33.61
N ILE A 33 10.03 16.45 -32.70
CA ILE A 33 10.06 17.87 -33.07
C ILE A 33 11.26 18.19 -33.96
N LEU A 34 12.45 17.69 -33.60
CA LEU A 34 13.67 17.88 -34.41
C LEU A 34 13.51 17.27 -35.81
N GLY A 35 12.96 16.05 -35.91
CA GLY A 35 12.69 15.41 -37.21
C GLY A 35 11.69 16.19 -38.07
N VAL A 36 10.69 16.82 -37.45
CA VAL A 36 9.76 17.72 -38.16
C VAL A 36 10.47 18.97 -38.68
N ILE A 37 11.36 19.57 -37.88
CA ILE A 37 12.16 20.74 -38.28
C ILE A 37 13.09 20.39 -39.45
N GLU A 38 13.82 19.28 -39.36
CA GLU A 38 14.72 18.81 -40.41
C GLU A 38 13.95 18.50 -41.70
N GLY A 39 12.80 17.83 -41.60
CA GLY A 39 11.93 17.54 -42.75
C GLY A 39 11.40 18.81 -43.42
N LEU A 40 11.04 19.83 -42.64
CA LEU A 40 10.63 21.14 -43.17
C LEU A 40 11.77 21.82 -43.92
N VAL A 41 12.98 21.86 -43.34
CA VAL A 41 14.17 22.47 -43.98
C VAL A 41 14.50 21.75 -45.29
N LEU A 42 14.55 20.43 -45.31
CA LEU A 42 14.82 19.64 -46.52
C LEU A 42 13.76 19.87 -47.60
N SER A 43 12.50 20.01 -47.21
CA SER A 43 11.39 20.26 -48.15
C SER A 43 11.49 21.61 -48.88
N THR A 44 12.26 22.57 -48.37
CA THR A 44 12.47 23.87 -49.06
C THR A 44 13.35 23.77 -50.29
N PHE A 45 14.23 22.77 -50.35
CA PHE A 45 15.13 22.52 -51.48
C PHE A 45 14.45 21.81 -52.64
N VAL A 46 13.20 21.33 -52.46
CA VAL A 46 12.42 20.67 -53.51
C VAL A 46 11.46 21.69 -54.16
N PRO A 47 11.60 21.99 -55.46
CA PRO A 47 10.75 22.98 -56.14
C PRO A 47 9.38 22.38 -56.48
N LEU A 48 8.56 22.18 -55.44
CA LEU A 48 7.12 21.96 -55.60
C LEU A 48 6.47 23.34 -55.80
N GLY A 49 5.75 23.57 -56.91
CA GLY A 49 5.09 24.84 -57.24
C GLY A 49 4.08 25.32 -56.18
N ALA A 50 3.20 26.28 -56.51
CA ALA A 50 2.32 26.96 -55.54
C ALA A 50 1.55 26.02 -54.57
N PHE A 51 1.12 24.84 -55.03
CA PHE A 51 0.45 23.80 -54.23
C PHE A 51 1.34 23.15 -53.15
N GLY A 52 2.67 23.22 -53.28
CA GLY A 52 3.62 22.68 -52.32
C GLY A 52 3.65 23.43 -50.99
N SER A 53 3.31 24.72 -50.98
CA SER A 53 3.28 25.55 -49.76
C SER A 53 2.13 25.16 -48.83
N LEU A 54 0.93 24.98 -49.38
CA LEU A 54 -0.26 24.53 -48.66
C LEU A 54 -0.09 23.11 -48.10
N LEU A 55 0.50 22.20 -48.88
CA LEU A 55 0.78 20.83 -48.44
C LEU A 55 1.78 20.81 -47.26
N ARG A 56 2.84 21.64 -47.31
CA ARG A 56 3.81 21.78 -46.21
C ARG A 56 3.15 22.29 -44.92
N LEU A 57 2.31 23.32 -45.03
CA LEU A 57 1.56 23.84 -43.88
C LEU A 57 0.64 22.78 -43.27
N PHE A 58 -0.06 22.03 -44.12
CA PHE A 58 -0.92 20.93 -43.67
C PHE A 58 -0.14 19.84 -42.93
N LEU A 59 1.01 19.40 -43.49
CA LEU A 59 1.88 18.40 -42.85
C LEU A 59 2.45 18.88 -41.51
N LEU A 60 2.84 20.16 -41.42
CA LEU A 60 3.30 20.77 -40.17
C LEU A 60 2.20 20.77 -39.11
N LEU A 61 0.99 21.20 -39.46
CA LEU A 61 -0.15 21.20 -38.55
C LEU A 61 -0.54 19.78 -38.11
N ALA A 62 -0.52 18.82 -39.03
CA ALA A 62 -0.77 17.41 -38.73
C ALA A 62 0.29 16.82 -37.79
N ALA A 63 1.57 17.15 -38.00
CA ALA A 63 2.67 16.71 -37.14
C ALA A 63 2.57 17.34 -35.74
N LEU A 64 2.30 18.64 -35.65
CA LEU A 64 2.07 19.32 -34.36
C LEU A 64 0.85 18.75 -33.63
N ALA A 65 -0.24 18.46 -34.34
CA ALA A 65 -1.42 17.82 -33.76
C ALA A 65 -1.12 16.40 -33.26
N GLY A 66 -0.34 15.62 -34.01
CA GLY A 66 0.11 14.28 -33.60
C GLY A 66 0.99 14.32 -32.35
N ILE A 67 1.98 15.22 -32.31
CA ILE A 67 2.85 15.44 -31.14
C ILE A 67 2.02 15.87 -29.93
N PHE A 68 1.09 16.82 -30.11
CA PHE A 68 0.19 17.26 -29.05
C PHE A 68 -0.68 16.12 -28.51
N LEU A 69 -1.20 15.25 -29.38
CA LEU A 69 -2.02 14.11 -28.97
C LEU A 69 -1.20 13.06 -28.21
N VAL A 70 0.01 12.74 -28.67
CA VAL A 70 0.96 11.86 -27.96
C VAL A 70 1.32 12.43 -26.60
N TYR A 71 1.64 13.73 -26.52
CA TYR A 71 1.94 14.41 -25.27
C TYR A 71 0.75 14.35 -24.31
N ARG A 72 -0.47 14.66 -24.78
CA ARG A 72 -1.69 14.69 -23.95
C ARG A 72 -2.09 13.30 -23.44
N VAL A 73 -1.99 12.27 -24.27
CA VAL A 73 -2.31 10.89 -23.87
C VAL A 73 -1.23 10.35 -22.92
N GLY A 74 0.04 10.58 -23.26
CA GLY A 74 1.18 10.21 -22.42
C GLY A 74 1.11 10.87 -21.05
N SER A 75 0.94 12.20 -20.99
CA SER A 75 0.91 12.95 -19.73
C SER A 75 -0.23 12.50 -18.81
N ARG A 76 -1.44 12.27 -19.34
CA ARG A 76 -2.58 11.79 -18.53
C ARG A 76 -2.33 10.44 -17.90
N LYS A 77 -1.79 9.48 -18.66
CA LYS A 77 -1.45 8.15 -18.15
C LYS A 77 -0.36 8.24 -17.09
N MET A 78 0.59 9.14 -17.29
CA MET A 78 1.67 9.40 -16.35
C MET A 78 1.21 10.06 -15.05
N ASP A 79 0.30 11.03 -15.11
CA ASP A 79 -0.27 11.68 -13.92
C ASP A 79 -1.02 10.68 -13.04
N ALA A 80 -1.75 9.74 -13.65
CA ALA A 80 -2.42 8.67 -12.93
C ALA A 80 -1.42 7.74 -12.22
N LEU A 81 -0.34 7.36 -12.91
CA LEU A 81 0.75 6.56 -12.33
C LEU A 81 1.47 7.30 -11.21
N GLU A 82 1.72 8.60 -11.37
CA GLU A 82 2.40 9.43 -10.38
C GLU A 82 1.53 9.63 -9.13
N LYS A 83 0.22 9.84 -9.27
CA LYS A 83 -0.72 9.87 -8.13
C LYS A 83 -0.75 8.54 -7.39
N GLY A 84 -0.82 7.42 -8.11
CA GLY A 84 -0.74 6.08 -7.52
C GLY A 84 0.56 5.86 -6.75
N ARG A 85 1.68 6.33 -7.30
CA ARG A 85 3.00 6.27 -6.67
C ARG A 85 3.07 7.07 -5.38
N VAL A 86 2.61 8.32 -5.39
CA VAL A 86 2.61 9.16 -4.18
C VAL A 86 1.73 8.54 -3.10
N ALA A 87 0.58 7.96 -3.46
CA ALA A 87 -0.26 7.23 -2.51
C ALA A 87 0.46 6.00 -1.92
N MET A 88 1.14 5.21 -2.76
CA MET A 88 1.91 4.04 -2.33
C MET A 88 3.07 4.40 -1.40
N MET A 89 3.84 5.45 -1.73
CA MET A 89 4.92 5.95 -0.86
C MET A 89 4.39 6.45 0.48
N ARG A 90 3.24 7.15 0.47
CA ARG A 90 2.59 7.58 1.71
C ARG A 90 2.17 6.38 2.56
N GLY A 91 1.61 5.33 1.94
CA GLY A 91 1.28 4.07 2.62
C GLY A 91 2.51 3.44 3.28
N ALA A 92 3.57 3.21 2.50
CA ALA A 92 4.81 2.61 2.99
C ALA A 92 5.48 3.45 4.10
N ALA A 93 5.42 4.78 4.03
CA ALA A 93 5.90 5.66 5.09
C ALA A 93 5.11 5.50 6.40
N GLY A 94 3.78 5.27 6.29
CA GLY A 94 2.93 4.96 7.44
C GLY A 94 3.30 3.63 8.09
N GLU A 95 3.43 2.57 7.29
CA GLU A 95 3.86 1.24 7.74
C GLU A 95 5.25 1.29 8.40
N THR A 96 6.19 2.03 7.81
CA THR A 96 7.54 2.17 8.36
C THR A 96 7.52 2.89 9.71
N LEU A 97 6.73 3.97 9.82
CA LEU A 97 6.59 4.71 11.08
C LEU A 97 6.02 3.83 12.19
N VAL A 98 4.91 3.12 11.91
CA VAL A 98 4.28 2.22 12.89
C VAL A 98 5.24 1.09 13.27
N GLY A 99 5.87 0.44 12.29
CA GLY A 99 6.87 -0.61 12.54
C GLY A 99 8.04 -0.13 13.42
N SER A 100 8.52 1.10 13.21
CA SER A 100 9.59 1.68 14.05
C SER A 100 9.16 1.91 15.50
N LYS A 101 7.89 2.29 15.74
CA LYS A 101 7.35 2.44 17.09
C LYS A 101 7.19 1.09 17.78
N LEU A 102 6.67 0.10 17.06
CA LEU A 102 6.51 -1.27 17.57
C LEU A 102 7.84 -1.92 17.95
N ALA A 103 8.92 -1.63 17.22
CA ALA A 103 10.26 -2.13 17.54
C ALA A 103 10.76 -1.71 18.93
N ASN A 104 10.28 -0.56 19.44
CA ASN A 104 10.67 -0.03 20.74
C ASN A 104 9.90 -0.65 21.92
N PHE A 105 8.98 -1.59 21.68
CA PHE A 105 8.24 -2.27 22.75
C PHE A 105 9.18 -3.17 23.59
N LEU A 106 8.67 -3.67 24.71
CA LEU A 106 9.38 -4.62 25.58
C LEU A 106 9.65 -5.95 24.85
N ASP A 107 10.65 -6.69 25.30
CA ASP A 107 11.10 -7.96 24.71
C ASP A 107 10.10 -9.12 24.86
N GLU A 108 9.12 -8.98 25.76
CA GLU A 108 7.97 -9.86 25.89
C GLU A 108 7.00 -9.80 24.68
N PHE A 109 7.13 -8.78 23.83
CA PHE A 109 6.36 -8.66 22.59
C PHE A 109 7.16 -9.16 21.38
N CYS A 110 6.45 -9.87 20.49
CA CYS A 110 6.90 -10.26 19.17
C CYS A 110 6.12 -9.46 18.13
N VAL A 111 6.83 -8.80 17.21
CA VAL A 111 6.26 -7.98 16.15
C VAL A 111 6.59 -8.64 14.81
N ILE A 112 5.57 -8.92 14.00
CA ILE A 112 5.71 -9.48 12.66
C ILE A 112 5.24 -8.44 11.66
N ASN A 113 6.16 -7.94 10.84
CA ASN A 113 5.89 -6.94 9.81
C ASN A 113 5.69 -7.60 8.44
N ASP A 114 4.85 -7.01 7.59
CA ASP A 114 4.60 -7.42 6.19
C ASP A 114 4.22 -8.91 6.08
N LEU A 115 3.28 -9.35 6.93
CA LEU A 115 2.85 -10.74 6.99
C LEU A 115 1.93 -11.06 5.80
N THR A 116 2.53 -11.61 4.74
CA THR A 116 1.81 -12.12 3.58
C THR A 116 1.17 -13.46 3.91
N THR A 117 -0.15 -13.56 3.76
CA THR A 117 -0.92 -14.81 3.97
C THR A 117 -1.78 -15.11 2.74
N PRO A 118 -2.32 -16.34 2.60
CA PRO A 118 -3.25 -16.68 1.51
C PRO A 118 -4.53 -15.83 1.49
N PHE A 119 -4.84 -15.12 2.59
CA PHE A 119 -6.03 -14.28 2.74
C PHE A 119 -5.73 -12.78 2.54
N GLY A 120 -4.49 -12.44 2.23
CA GLY A 120 -4.00 -11.08 2.04
C GLY A 120 -2.87 -10.72 2.99
N ASN A 121 -2.31 -9.52 2.77
CA ASN A 121 -1.22 -8.99 3.57
C ASN A 121 -1.74 -8.37 4.88
N LEU A 122 -0.95 -8.45 5.94
CA LEU A 122 -1.15 -7.69 7.17
C LEU A 122 0.11 -6.87 7.43
N ASP A 123 -0.06 -5.56 7.63
CA ASP A 123 1.08 -4.65 7.79
C ASP A 123 1.88 -5.01 9.03
N HIS A 124 1.20 -5.20 10.17
CA HIS A 124 1.84 -5.62 11.41
C HIS A 124 0.94 -6.56 12.23
N VAL A 125 1.55 -7.58 12.83
CA VAL A 125 0.95 -8.42 13.87
C VAL A 125 1.82 -8.31 15.12
N VAL A 126 1.22 -7.94 16.24
CA VAL A 126 1.90 -7.86 17.54
C VAL A 126 1.33 -8.94 18.44
N VAL A 127 2.20 -9.81 18.94
CA VAL A 127 1.86 -10.88 19.88
C VAL A 127 2.61 -10.60 21.17
N GLY A 128 1.91 -10.47 22.29
CA GLY A 128 2.54 -10.27 23.59
C GLY A 128 1.62 -10.64 24.74
N PRO A 129 2.01 -10.35 25.98
CA PRO A 129 1.25 -10.78 27.16
C PRO A 129 -0.19 -10.29 27.15
N THR A 130 -0.47 -9.12 26.58
CA THR A 130 -1.81 -8.51 26.52
C THR A 130 -2.70 -9.07 25.40
N GLY A 131 -2.16 -9.94 24.53
CA GLY A 131 -2.92 -10.60 23.46
C GLY A 131 -2.28 -10.47 22.08
N VAL A 132 -3.11 -10.63 21.05
CA VAL A 132 -2.74 -10.52 19.64
C VAL A 132 -3.42 -9.31 19.01
N PHE A 133 -2.62 -8.39 18.48
CA PHE A 133 -3.08 -7.18 17.81
C PHE A 133 -2.71 -7.24 16.34
N VAL A 134 -3.71 -7.15 15.47
CA VAL A 134 -3.50 -7.10 14.03
C VAL A 134 -3.73 -5.68 13.57
N LEU A 135 -2.68 -5.05 13.05
CA LEU A 135 -2.62 -3.63 12.75
C LEU A 135 -2.56 -3.42 11.24
N ASP A 136 -3.33 -2.45 10.76
CA ASP A 136 -3.28 -1.94 9.39
C ASP A 136 -3.03 -0.41 9.45
N SER A 137 -1.95 0.02 8.81
CA SER A 137 -1.36 1.34 8.94
C SER A 137 -1.95 2.31 7.90
N LYS A 138 -2.58 3.38 8.36
CA LYS A 138 -3.25 4.38 7.51
C LYS A 138 -2.59 5.75 7.61
N ASN A 139 -1.78 6.10 6.61
CA ASN A 139 -1.22 7.45 6.49
C ASN A 139 -2.18 8.43 5.80
N TRP A 140 -3.38 8.56 6.35
CA TRP A 140 -4.41 9.47 5.85
C TRP A 140 -4.27 10.84 6.48
N ARG A 141 -4.72 11.88 5.77
CA ARG A 141 -4.79 13.25 6.28
C ARG A 141 -6.24 13.71 6.34
N GLY A 142 -6.60 14.40 7.41
CA GLY A 142 -7.95 14.91 7.64
C GLY A 142 -8.58 14.30 8.88
N VAL A 143 -9.91 14.34 8.94
CA VAL A 143 -10.71 13.82 10.04
C VAL A 143 -11.26 12.45 9.65
N VAL A 144 -11.00 11.45 10.48
CA VAL A 144 -11.54 10.09 10.33
C VAL A 144 -12.67 9.91 11.35
N SER A 145 -13.88 9.76 10.86
CA SER A 145 -15.08 9.52 11.68
C SER A 145 -15.77 8.23 11.27
N ALA A 146 -16.70 7.72 12.08
CA ALA A 146 -17.53 6.59 11.69
C ALA A 146 -18.74 7.06 10.86
N ASP A 147 -19.22 6.20 9.97
CA ASP A 147 -20.40 6.46 9.12
C ASP A 147 -21.74 6.13 9.81
N GLY A 148 -21.69 5.54 11.01
CA GLY A 148 -22.86 5.06 11.75
C GLY A 148 -23.30 3.63 11.40
N ASN A 149 -22.76 3.03 10.34
CA ASN A 149 -23.04 1.66 9.89
C ASN A 149 -21.85 0.69 10.12
N GLY A 150 -20.83 1.14 10.84
CA GLY A 150 -19.64 0.34 11.15
C GLY A 150 -18.48 0.52 10.17
N GLU A 151 -18.52 1.52 9.29
CA GLU A 151 -17.45 1.88 8.37
C GLU A 151 -16.89 3.28 8.65
N LEU A 152 -15.88 3.67 7.87
CA LEU A 152 -15.15 4.93 8.03
C LEU A 152 -15.58 5.99 7.00
N LEU A 153 -15.61 7.23 7.48
CA LEU A 153 -15.65 8.44 6.67
C LEU A 153 -14.30 9.16 6.78
N LEU A 154 -13.84 9.72 5.67
CA LEU A 154 -12.71 10.64 5.62
C LEU A 154 -13.23 12.03 5.24
N ASN A 155 -13.10 13.00 6.14
CA ASN A 155 -13.65 14.35 6.00
C ASN A 155 -15.15 14.34 5.67
N GLY A 156 -15.91 13.44 6.30
CA GLY A 156 -17.35 13.29 6.10
C GLY A 156 -17.76 12.54 4.81
N GLN A 157 -16.80 12.10 3.99
CA GLN A 157 -17.07 11.33 2.77
C GLN A 157 -16.80 9.83 2.98
N PRO A 158 -17.62 8.93 2.42
CA PRO A 158 -17.35 7.50 2.44
C PRO A 158 -16.01 7.16 1.77
N THR A 159 -15.33 6.14 2.27
CA THR A 159 -14.15 5.59 1.61
C THR A 159 -14.52 4.81 0.35
N ASP A 160 -13.61 4.72 -0.62
CA ASP A 160 -13.84 4.05 -1.92
C ASP A 160 -14.27 2.57 -1.78
N LYS A 161 -13.94 1.94 -0.65
CA LYS A 161 -14.21 0.53 -0.33
C LYS A 161 -14.64 0.41 1.13
N PRO A 162 -15.38 -0.65 1.51
CA PRO A 162 -15.73 -0.93 2.90
C PRO A 162 -14.51 -1.51 3.65
N LEU A 163 -13.68 -0.63 4.18
CA LEU A 163 -12.35 -0.96 4.69
C LEU A 163 -12.42 -1.79 5.97
N VAL A 164 -13.31 -1.43 6.90
CA VAL A 164 -13.49 -2.15 8.17
C VAL A 164 -13.92 -3.59 7.88
N ARG A 165 -14.94 -3.77 7.03
CA ARG A 165 -15.45 -5.10 6.66
C ARG A 165 -14.38 -5.96 6.00
N LEU A 166 -13.66 -5.41 5.01
CA LEU A 166 -12.60 -6.15 4.31
C LEU A 166 -11.47 -6.55 5.25
N PHE A 167 -11.08 -5.67 6.17
CA PHE A 167 -10.05 -5.97 7.15
C PHE A 167 -10.51 -7.06 8.14
N ILE A 168 -11.72 -6.97 8.66
CA ILE A 168 -12.27 -7.99 9.57
C ILE A 168 -12.32 -9.37 8.91
N VAL A 169 -12.79 -9.46 7.65
CA VAL A 169 -12.82 -10.74 6.92
C VAL A 169 -11.42 -11.34 6.83
N ARG A 170 -10.41 -10.53 6.46
CA ARG A 170 -9.01 -10.96 6.40
C ARG A 170 -8.51 -11.47 7.74
N VAL A 171 -8.70 -10.68 8.80
CA VAL A 171 -8.23 -11.03 10.16
C VAL A 171 -8.92 -12.28 10.68
N MET A 172 -10.22 -12.46 10.44
CA MET A 172 -10.95 -13.66 10.90
C MET A 172 -10.43 -14.93 10.21
N ASN A 173 -10.21 -14.90 8.89
CA ASN A 173 -9.65 -16.04 8.17
C ASN A 173 -8.27 -16.43 8.69
N ILE A 174 -7.41 -15.42 8.95
CA ILE A 174 -6.07 -15.63 9.50
C ILE A 174 -6.16 -16.18 10.92
N ARG A 175 -7.00 -15.58 11.78
CA ARG A 175 -7.21 -16.02 13.16
C ARG A 175 -7.65 -17.47 13.22
N ASP A 176 -8.60 -17.87 12.39
CA ASP A 176 -9.14 -19.23 12.41
C ASP A 176 -8.07 -20.24 11.95
N LYS A 177 -7.19 -19.89 11.01
CA LYS A 177 -6.02 -20.71 10.66
C LYS A 177 -4.96 -20.76 11.77
N VAL A 178 -4.64 -19.63 12.38
CA VAL A 178 -3.69 -19.59 13.50
C VAL A 178 -4.20 -20.45 14.66
N ARG A 179 -5.49 -20.44 14.96
CA ARG A 179 -6.11 -21.32 15.96
C ARG A 179 -5.98 -22.81 15.64
N THR A 180 -5.99 -23.18 14.35
CA THR A 180 -5.75 -24.58 13.96
C THR A 180 -4.29 -25.01 14.12
N LEU A 181 -3.34 -24.07 14.03
CA LEU A 181 -1.91 -24.33 14.21
C LEU A 181 -1.48 -24.26 15.68
N ALA A 182 -2.10 -23.37 16.45
CA ALA A 182 -1.86 -23.14 17.87
C ALA A 182 -3.02 -23.69 18.72
N THR A 183 -3.20 -25.01 18.71
CA THR A 183 -4.33 -25.67 19.35
C THR A 183 -4.34 -25.45 20.87
N GLY A 184 -5.54 -25.24 21.43
CA GLY A 184 -5.73 -25.02 22.86
C GLY A 184 -5.48 -23.60 23.36
N LEU A 185 -5.00 -22.69 22.50
CA LEU A 185 -4.81 -21.28 22.84
C LEU A 185 -5.95 -20.41 22.30
N TYR A 186 -6.53 -19.58 23.17
CA TYR A 186 -7.59 -18.63 22.83
C TYR A 186 -7.21 -17.21 23.25
N PRO A 187 -6.11 -16.65 22.71
CA PRO A 187 -5.69 -15.31 23.09
C PRO A 187 -6.75 -14.30 22.65
N PHE A 188 -6.76 -13.16 23.33
CA PHE A 188 -7.51 -12.00 22.87
C PHE A 188 -6.99 -11.55 21.49
N TYR A 189 -7.90 -11.30 20.55
CA TYR A 189 -7.58 -10.81 19.21
C TYR A 189 -8.25 -9.46 19.00
N GLN A 190 -7.45 -8.46 18.63
CA GLN A 190 -7.95 -7.12 18.36
C GLN A 190 -7.45 -6.61 17.00
N SER A 191 -8.40 -6.18 16.18
CA SER A 191 -8.13 -5.51 14.91
C SER A 191 -8.01 -4.01 15.16
N VAL A 192 -6.95 -3.40 14.64
CA VAL A 192 -6.65 -1.99 14.90
C VAL A 192 -6.24 -1.29 13.60
N PHE A 193 -6.88 -0.17 13.31
CA PHE A 193 -6.36 0.79 12.35
C PHE A 193 -5.52 1.84 13.08
N VAL A 194 -4.28 2.01 12.62
CA VAL A 194 -3.35 3.00 13.17
C VAL A 194 -3.23 4.14 12.18
N PHE A 195 -3.69 5.32 12.58
CA PHE A 195 -3.63 6.53 11.77
C PHE A 195 -2.40 7.35 12.13
N THR A 196 -1.53 7.60 11.15
CA THR A 196 -0.24 8.29 11.40
C THR A 196 -0.28 9.79 11.10
N ALA A 197 -1.35 10.29 10.47
CA ALA A 197 -1.46 11.70 10.07
C ALA A 197 -2.89 12.25 10.12
N ALA A 198 -3.85 11.47 10.61
CA ALA A 198 -5.26 11.86 10.68
C ALA A 198 -5.66 12.20 12.11
N ARG A 199 -6.62 13.10 12.25
CA ARG A 199 -7.37 13.27 13.49
C ARG A 199 -8.45 12.19 13.55
N VAL A 200 -8.41 11.35 14.57
CA VAL A 200 -9.35 10.24 14.75
C VAL A 200 -10.50 10.66 15.67
N GLU A 201 -11.70 10.73 15.12
CA GLU A 201 -12.96 10.97 15.85
C GLU A 201 -13.85 9.71 15.93
N ALA A 202 -13.53 8.67 15.16
CA ALA A 202 -14.16 7.36 15.24
C ALA A 202 -13.92 6.72 16.62
N LYS A 203 -14.90 6.86 17.52
CA LYS A 203 -14.85 6.31 18.89
C LYS A 203 -14.87 4.78 18.87
N TRP A 204 -14.37 4.17 19.93
CA TRP A 204 -14.40 2.71 20.06
C TRP A 204 -15.83 2.17 19.96
N GLY A 205 -16.00 1.04 19.28
CA GLY A 205 -17.30 0.42 19.02
C GLY A 205 -18.10 1.05 17.87
N THR A 206 -17.71 2.21 17.34
CA THR A 206 -18.42 2.84 16.21
C THR A 206 -18.07 2.22 14.85
N THR A 207 -16.94 1.52 14.78
CA THR A 207 -16.42 0.79 13.59
C THR A 207 -16.45 -0.72 13.82
N GLY A 208 -17.52 -1.20 14.46
CA GLY A 208 -17.68 -2.61 14.82
C GLY A 208 -16.55 -3.09 15.75
N LYS A 209 -15.80 -4.11 15.29
CA LYS A 209 -14.70 -4.73 16.06
C LYS A 209 -13.32 -4.12 15.79
N VAL A 210 -13.21 -3.19 14.84
CA VAL A 210 -11.92 -2.53 14.56
C VAL A 210 -11.81 -1.28 15.41
N HIS A 211 -10.71 -1.12 16.13
CA HIS A 211 -10.43 0.09 16.88
C HIS A 211 -9.60 1.04 16.01
N CYS A 212 -9.97 2.31 15.98
CA CYS A 212 -9.21 3.35 15.31
C CYS A 212 -8.42 4.12 16.35
N ILE A 213 -7.09 4.13 16.21
CA ILE A 213 -6.19 4.86 17.12
C ILE A 213 -5.16 5.64 16.31
N THR A 214 -4.54 6.60 16.96
CA THR A 214 -3.38 7.34 16.43
C THR A 214 -2.08 6.62 16.79
N ASP A 215 -1.00 6.93 16.07
CA ASP A 215 0.30 6.27 16.29
C ASP A 215 0.98 6.63 17.61
N ASP A 216 0.61 7.75 18.25
CA ASP A 216 1.03 8.10 19.61
C ASP A 216 0.32 7.25 20.69
N GLN A 217 -0.91 6.82 20.44
CA GLN A 217 -1.69 5.96 21.36
C GLN A 217 -1.27 4.48 21.33
N LEU A 218 -0.38 4.10 20.40
CA LEU A 218 -0.03 2.71 20.12
C LEU A 218 0.51 1.96 21.34
N HIS A 219 1.41 2.61 22.09
CA HIS A 219 2.04 2.02 23.27
C HIS A 219 1.01 1.76 24.36
N ASP A 220 0.29 2.80 24.79
CA ASP A 220 -0.68 2.71 25.88
C ASP A 220 -1.82 1.74 25.54
N TYR A 221 -2.23 1.69 24.27
CA TYR A 221 -3.29 0.80 23.82
C TYR A 221 -2.90 -0.68 23.86
N ILE A 222 -1.66 -1.02 23.50
CA ILE A 222 -1.20 -2.42 23.39
C ILE A 222 -0.58 -2.91 24.71
N VAL A 223 0.23 -2.08 25.37
CA VAL A 223 1.06 -2.49 26.51
C VAL A 223 0.35 -2.29 27.85
N GLU A 224 -0.29 -1.14 28.04
CA GLU A 224 -0.83 -0.77 29.36
C GLU A 224 -2.23 -1.33 29.61
N LYS A 225 -2.95 -1.63 28.54
CA LYS A 225 -4.34 -2.04 28.64
C LYS A 225 -4.45 -3.52 29.02
N ASP A 226 -5.08 -3.78 30.16
CA ASP A 226 -5.37 -5.12 30.63
C ASP A 226 -6.61 -5.68 29.92
N PHE A 227 -6.38 -6.57 28.95
CA PHE A 227 -7.45 -7.26 28.23
C PHE A 227 -7.83 -8.62 28.85
N GLY A 228 -7.31 -8.94 30.05
CA GLY A 228 -7.64 -10.15 30.80
C GLY A 228 -6.44 -11.04 31.07
N GLN A 229 -6.58 -12.36 30.84
CA GLN A 229 -5.51 -13.31 31.16
C GLN A 229 -4.27 -13.05 30.30
N ARG A 230 -3.15 -12.73 30.96
CA ARG A 230 -1.88 -12.51 30.28
C ARG A 230 -1.32 -13.80 29.70
N LEU A 231 -0.87 -13.73 28.45
CA LEU A 231 -0.19 -14.82 27.78
C LEU A 231 1.19 -15.05 28.39
N LYS A 232 1.53 -16.32 28.61
CA LYS A 232 2.87 -16.73 29.01
C LYS A 232 3.84 -16.57 27.84
N PRO A 233 5.15 -16.40 28.10
CA PRO A 233 6.15 -16.31 27.04
C PRO A 233 6.12 -17.47 26.04
N GLU A 234 5.86 -18.69 26.53
CA GLU A 234 5.73 -19.89 25.68
C GLU A 234 4.52 -19.81 24.73
N GLU A 235 3.39 -19.28 25.21
CA GLU A 235 2.18 -19.08 24.41
C GLU A 235 2.39 -18.00 23.35
N VAL A 236 3.04 -16.89 23.71
CA VAL A 236 3.44 -15.82 22.78
C VAL A 236 4.31 -16.39 21.66
N GLN A 237 5.30 -17.22 21.99
CA GLN A 237 6.17 -17.85 21.00
C GLN A 237 5.40 -18.81 20.09
N LEU A 238 4.51 -19.65 20.65
CA LEU A 238 3.74 -20.62 19.88
C LEU A 238 2.78 -19.94 18.90
N ILE A 239 2.10 -18.89 19.33
CA ILE A 239 1.23 -18.06 18.47
C ILE A 239 2.06 -17.38 17.38
N THR A 240 3.22 -16.81 17.73
CA THR A 240 4.13 -16.17 16.77
C THR A 240 4.57 -17.15 15.69
N GLN A 241 4.96 -18.37 16.08
CA GLN A 241 5.34 -19.42 15.11
C GLN A 241 4.17 -19.86 14.23
N ALA A 242 2.95 -19.92 14.77
CA ALA A 242 1.76 -20.23 13.97
C ALA A 242 1.49 -19.16 12.89
N PHE A 243 1.67 -17.88 13.21
CA PHE A 243 1.60 -16.81 12.20
C PHE A 243 2.67 -16.93 11.12
N LEU A 244 3.93 -17.20 11.50
CA LEU A 244 5.01 -17.40 10.54
C LEU A 244 4.77 -18.63 9.67
N GLY A 245 4.32 -19.74 10.27
CA GLY A 245 3.97 -20.96 9.55
C GLY A 245 2.91 -20.71 8.48
N LEU A 246 1.88 -19.93 8.79
CA LEU A 246 0.84 -19.54 7.83
C LEU A 246 1.43 -18.77 6.62
N ALA A 247 2.41 -17.88 6.85
CA ALA A 247 3.07 -17.15 5.77
C ALA A 247 4.02 -18.01 4.93
N HIS A 248 4.67 -19.00 5.54
CA HIS A 248 5.55 -19.93 4.83
C HIS A 248 4.79 -20.89 3.91
N MET A 249 3.61 -21.37 4.34
CA MET A 249 2.75 -22.21 3.50
C MET A 249 2.43 -21.52 2.16
N ASP A 250 2.10 -20.22 2.19
CA ASP A 250 1.78 -19.45 0.97
C ASP A 250 2.97 -19.35 0.00
N ARG A 251 4.19 -19.17 0.51
CA ARG A 251 5.41 -19.09 -0.33
C ARG A 251 5.70 -20.39 -1.05
N GLU A 252 5.43 -21.54 -0.43
CA GLU A 252 5.60 -22.85 -1.06
C GLU A 252 4.51 -23.13 -2.10
N PHE A 253 3.25 -22.79 -1.82
CA PHE A 253 2.17 -22.87 -2.80
C PHE A 253 2.42 -21.98 -4.02
N ALA A 254 2.82 -20.72 -3.83
CA ALA A 254 3.11 -19.79 -4.92
C ALA A 254 4.36 -20.19 -5.75
N ARG A 255 5.35 -20.84 -5.14
CA ARG A 255 6.50 -21.42 -5.87
C ARG A 255 6.12 -22.69 -6.63
N GLY A 256 5.23 -23.51 -6.08
CA GLY A 256 4.73 -24.72 -6.72
C GLY A 256 3.90 -24.46 -7.99
N GLU A 257 3.12 -23.37 -8.02
CA GLU A 257 2.35 -22.99 -9.22
C GLU A 257 3.22 -22.46 -10.37
N ASN A 258 4.31 -21.75 -10.05
CA ASN A 258 5.25 -21.24 -11.06
C ASN A 258 6.18 -22.32 -11.66
N ASN A 259 6.13 -23.55 -11.15
CA ASN A 259 6.97 -24.67 -11.58
C ASN A 259 6.19 -25.75 -12.35
N LYS A 260 4.98 -25.46 -12.83
CA LYS A 260 4.29 -26.35 -13.77
C LYS A 260 5.02 -26.30 -15.12
N PRO A 261 5.56 -27.43 -15.64
CA PRO A 261 6.05 -27.46 -17.01
C PRO A 261 4.87 -27.20 -17.96
N LEU A 262 5.13 -26.33 -18.95
CA LEU A 262 4.25 -26.05 -20.09
C LEU A 262 3.82 -27.33 -20.80
#